data_AF-A0A8C3QID0-F1
#
_entry.id   AF-A0A8C3QID0-F1
#
_cell.length_a   1.000
_cell.length_b   1.000
_cell.length_c   1.000
_cell.angle_alpha   90.00
_cell.angle_beta   90.00
_cell.angle_gamma   90.00
#
_symmetry.space_group_name_H-M   'P 1'
#
loop_
_entity.id
_entity.type
_entity.pdbx_description
1 polymer ?
#
loop_
_entity_poly.entity_id
_entity_poly.type
_entity_poly.pdbx_seq_one_letter_code
_entity_poly.pdbx_strand_id
1 'polypeptide(L)'
;MLKEAGESMEGGVGGKWGERDPAGPSAVEKVIPGMSLVPLLWGIDSIEHRGNGQQKFIASFFGPSLGMEKINFSGGEPFIQDRGEFVGELVQFCKQELELPSVSIVSNGSLIRKQWFQKYGEYLDILAISCDSFDEDVNVLIGRRQGKKNHVENLHKLRQWCREYAVAFKINSVINRFNVEEDMNEQIKALNPVRWKVFQCLLIEGENSGEDALREAEKFVISDEDFDRFLDRHKDVSCLVPESNQKMRDSYLILDEYMRFLNCRNGRKEPSKSILDVGVEAAIKFSGFDEKMFLKRGGKYVWSKADMKLDW
;
A
#
# COMPACT_ATOMS: atom_id res chain seq x y z
N MET A 1 59.14 26.55 22.13
CA MET A 1 59.48 27.45 23.25
C MET A 1 58.45 27.25 24.34
N LEU A 2 58.84 27.33 25.61
CA LEU A 2 57.94 27.32 26.76
C LEU A 2 57.43 28.73 27.05
N LYS A 3 56.20 28.85 27.57
CA LYS A 3 55.87 29.74 28.69
C LYS A 3 54.50 29.42 29.29
N GLU A 4 54.36 29.68 30.59
CA GLU A 4 53.19 29.36 31.42
C GLU A 4 52.46 30.62 31.91
N ALA A 5 51.17 30.45 32.18
CA ALA A 5 50.34 31.12 33.21
C ALA A 5 49.02 30.31 33.26
N GLY A 6 48.31 30.10 34.38
CA GLY A 6 48.21 30.92 35.59
C GLY A 6 46.94 31.78 35.48
N GLU A 7 45.94 31.73 36.38
CA GLU A 7 45.84 31.07 37.70
C GLU A 7 44.42 30.53 37.97
N SER A 8 44.19 29.97 39.17
CA SER A 8 42.93 29.38 39.64
C SER A 8 42.10 30.32 40.53
N MET A 9 40.80 30.03 40.68
CA MET A 9 40.08 30.19 41.95
C MET A 9 39.01 29.10 42.12
N GLU A 10 38.90 28.57 43.33
CA GLU A 10 37.79 27.71 43.76
C GLU A 10 36.68 28.56 44.43
N GLY A 11 35.46 28.02 44.51
CA GLY A 11 34.34 28.73 45.16
C GLY A 11 33.02 27.95 45.14
N GLY A 12 32.94 26.87 45.93
CA GLY A 12 31.73 26.03 45.99
C GLY A 12 30.76 26.41 47.11
N VAL A 13 29.47 26.52 46.79
CA VAL A 13 28.34 26.44 47.74
C VAL A 13 27.23 25.60 47.10
N GLY A 14 26.68 24.63 47.84
CA GLY A 14 25.65 23.73 47.31
C GLY A 14 24.24 24.33 47.29
N GLY A 15 23.39 23.91 46.34
CA GLY A 15 22.03 24.40 46.22
C GLY A 15 21.08 23.48 45.46
N LYS A 16 20.24 22.76 46.22
CA LYS A 16 18.98 22.08 45.83
C LYS A 16 19.01 21.03 44.70
N TRP A 17 18.46 19.86 45.01
CA TRP A 17 17.85 18.98 44.01
C TRP A 17 16.59 19.68 43.44
N GLY A 18 16.43 19.68 42.13
CA GLY A 18 15.29 20.21 41.37
C GLY A 18 15.05 19.35 40.13
N GLU A 19 13.81 19.32 39.64
CA GLU A 19 13.30 18.32 38.69
C GLU A 19 14.18 18.02 37.46
N ARG A 20 14.20 16.74 37.04
CA ARG A 20 14.63 16.36 35.69
C ARG A 20 13.46 16.57 34.74
N ASP A 21 13.65 17.42 33.73
CA ASP A 21 12.68 17.66 32.67
C ASP A 21 12.99 16.75 31.45
N PRO A 22 12.14 15.77 31.09
CA PRO A 22 12.44 14.76 30.07
C PRO A 22 11.73 15.04 28.73
N ALA A 23 11.94 16.22 28.15
CA ALA A 23 11.28 16.66 26.92
C ALA A 23 12.26 17.05 25.79
N GLY A 24 13.18 16.13 25.43
CA GLY A 24 13.87 16.21 24.14
C GLY A 24 12.90 15.86 23.00
N PRO A 25 12.86 16.60 21.88
CA PRO A 25 11.91 16.34 20.80
C PRO A 25 12.13 14.96 20.17
N SER A 26 11.05 14.19 20.02
CA SER A 26 11.06 12.91 19.32
C SER A 26 11.38 13.08 17.83
N ALA A 27 11.95 12.04 17.21
CA ALA A 27 12.50 12.07 15.86
C ALA A 27 11.49 12.16 14.68
N VAL A 28 10.34 12.82 14.89
CA VAL A 28 9.22 12.93 13.91
C VAL A 28 8.97 14.38 13.45
N GLU A 29 9.73 15.37 13.95
CA GLU A 29 9.65 16.76 13.50
C GLU A 29 10.82 17.16 12.57
N LYS A 30 10.73 16.81 11.27
CA LYS A 30 11.52 17.42 10.18
C LYS A 30 11.09 16.98 8.76
N VAL A 31 10.16 17.72 8.15
CA VAL A 31 10.01 17.77 6.68
C VAL A 31 9.81 19.24 6.26
N ILE A 32 10.37 19.62 5.11
CA ILE A 32 10.47 21.00 4.60
C ILE A 32 9.36 21.26 3.55
N PRO A 33 8.77 22.47 3.47
CA PRO A 33 7.57 22.70 2.67
C PRO A 33 7.78 22.69 1.14
N GLY A 34 6.90 22.01 0.40
CA GLY A 34 6.77 22.18 -1.05
C GLY A 34 5.87 21.16 -1.77
N MET A 35 4.82 21.65 -2.45
CA MET A 35 4.20 21.09 -3.67
C MET A 35 3.43 19.75 -3.61
N SER A 36 2.08 19.83 -3.61
CA SER A 36 1.11 19.22 -4.56
C SER A 36 1.26 17.75 -5.04
N LEU A 37 0.24 16.87 -5.16
CA LEU A 37 -1.16 16.74 -4.62
C LEU A 37 -1.87 15.49 -5.25
N VAL A 38 -2.53 14.59 -4.47
CA VAL A 38 -3.41 13.42 -4.85
C VAL A 38 -2.88 12.48 -5.97
N PRO A 39 -3.47 11.31 -6.35
CA PRO A 39 -4.36 10.38 -5.66
C PRO A 39 -3.60 9.04 -5.37
N LEU A 40 -4.04 7.76 -5.52
CA LEU A 40 -5.26 7.05 -5.99
C LEU A 40 -5.40 5.69 -5.24
N LEU A 41 -6.41 4.87 -5.54
CA LEU A 41 -6.50 3.46 -5.10
C LEU A 41 -6.91 2.54 -6.25
N TRP A 42 -6.21 1.42 -6.38
CA TRP A 42 -6.57 0.21 -7.15
C TRP A 42 -6.84 0.35 -8.67
N GLY A 43 -6.52 1.52 -9.26
CA GLY A 43 -6.50 1.73 -10.71
C GLY A 43 -5.09 1.97 -11.25
N ILE A 44 -4.39 0.90 -11.60
CA ILE A 44 -3.36 0.83 -12.66
C ILE A 44 -2.40 2.03 -12.79
N ASP A 45 -1.33 2.05 -12.00
CA ASP A 45 -0.31 3.10 -12.08
C ASP A 45 0.89 2.70 -12.97
N SER A 46 0.87 3.10 -14.25
CA SER A 46 1.98 2.91 -15.21
C SER A 46 1.84 3.79 -16.47
N ILE A 47 2.89 4.60 -16.76
CA ILE A 47 3.03 5.51 -17.93
C ILE A 47 1.99 6.67 -17.93
N GLU A 48 2.35 7.96 -18.09
CA GLU A 48 3.63 8.58 -18.46
C GLU A 48 4.01 9.74 -17.51
N HIS A 49 5.25 10.24 -17.61
CA HIS A 49 5.76 11.34 -16.78
C HIS A 49 5.10 12.70 -17.08
N ARG A 50 4.55 13.36 -16.04
CA ARG A 50 4.67 14.81 -15.74
C ARG A 50 4.00 15.16 -14.40
N GLY A 51 4.75 15.77 -13.48
CA GLY A 51 4.23 16.26 -12.18
C GLY A 51 4.54 15.34 -10.99
N ASN A 52 4.64 15.93 -9.79
CA ASN A 52 4.98 15.24 -8.54
C ASN A 52 3.74 14.94 -7.67
N GLY A 53 3.91 14.09 -6.66
CA GLY A 53 3.14 14.15 -5.39
C GLY A 53 1.90 13.28 -5.26
N GLN A 54 1.89 12.07 -5.83
CA GLN A 54 0.69 11.22 -5.93
C GLN A 54 0.81 9.91 -5.10
N GLN A 55 0.56 9.99 -3.78
CA GLN A 55 0.89 8.90 -2.81
C GLN A 55 -0.17 8.67 -1.71
N LYS A 56 -1.37 8.16 -2.05
CA LYS A 56 -2.38 7.78 -1.03
C LYS A 56 -1.92 6.64 -0.11
N PHE A 57 -1.70 6.98 1.16
CA PHE A 57 -1.02 6.13 2.13
C PHE A 57 -2.01 5.39 3.05
N ILE A 58 -2.32 4.12 2.79
CA ILE A 58 -3.16 3.29 3.71
C ILE A 58 -2.32 2.81 4.92
N ALA A 59 -1.88 3.78 5.70
CA ALA A 59 -1.76 3.59 7.13
C ALA A 59 -3.15 3.42 7.77
N SER A 60 -3.15 2.96 9.00
CA SER A 60 -4.07 3.44 10.02
C SER A 60 -3.22 3.84 11.22
N PHE A 61 -3.35 5.06 11.72
CA PHE A 61 -2.30 5.69 12.53
C PHE A 61 -2.43 5.28 14.01
N PHE A 62 -1.99 4.06 14.26
CA PHE A 62 -2.37 3.26 15.40
C PHE A 62 -1.15 2.44 15.85
N GLY A 63 -0.59 2.73 17.03
CA GLY A 63 0.15 1.69 17.75
C GLY A 63 -0.80 0.58 18.20
N PRO A 64 -0.29 -0.52 18.80
CA PRO A 64 -1.13 -1.55 19.43
C PRO A 64 -2.14 -0.97 20.44
N SER A 65 -1.82 0.16 21.07
CA SER A 65 -2.68 0.96 21.95
C SER A 65 -4.01 1.44 21.33
N LEU A 66 -4.14 1.45 20.00
CA LEU A 66 -5.37 1.81 19.28
C LEU A 66 -5.88 0.69 18.34
N GLY A 67 -5.32 -0.52 18.44
CA GLY A 67 -5.91 -1.72 17.83
C GLY A 67 -5.57 -2.02 16.36
N MET A 68 -4.51 -1.42 15.77
CA MET A 68 -4.04 -1.91 14.46
C MET A 68 -3.30 -3.24 14.61
N GLU A 69 -3.84 -4.28 13.97
CA GLU A 69 -3.15 -5.55 13.76
C GLU A 69 -2.41 -5.57 12.39
N LYS A 70 -2.78 -4.69 11.46
CA LYS A 70 -2.28 -4.72 10.07
C LYS A 70 -2.26 -3.37 9.35
N ILE A 71 -1.17 -3.08 8.64
CA ILE A 71 -1.00 -1.94 7.71
C ILE A 71 -0.87 -2.38 6.24
N ASN A 72 -1.07 -1.48 5.25
CA ASN A 72 -0.84 -1.77 3.83
C ASN A 72 -0.43 -0.52 3.01
N PHE A 73 0.85 -0.37 2.66
CA PHE A 73 1.28 0.74 1.81
C PHE A 73 0.84 0.56 0.34
N SER A 74 0.38 1.65 -0.28
CA SER A 74 -0.17 1.70 -1.64
C SER A 74 -0.19 3.16 -2.12
N GLY A 75 -1.07 3.52 -3.06
CA GLY A 75 -1.17 4.84 -3.67
C GLY A 75 -1.14 4.70 -5.19
N GLY A 76 -0.36 5.57 -5.87
CA GLY A 76 0.17 5.28 -7.20
C GLY A 76 1.23 4.17 -7.11
N GLU A 77 2.51 4.55 -7.04
CA GLU A 77 3.63 3.61 -6.88
C GLU A 77 4.49 3.93 -5.62
N PRO A 78 4.39 3.14 -4.54
CA PRO A 78 5.13 3.37 -3.30
C PRO A 78 6.66 3.44 -3.45
N PHE A 79 7.24 2.77 -4.45
CA PHE A 79 8.67 2.78 -4.71
C PHE A 79 9.19 4.02 -5.46
N ILE A 80 8.33 5.02 -5.72
CA ILE A 80 8.76 6.35 -6.20
C ILE A 80 9.50 7.11 -5.09
N GLN A 81 8.91 7.23 -3.90
CA GLN A 81 9.38 8.14 -2.86
C GLN A 81 10.78 7.73 -2.38
N ASP A 82 11.72 8.67 -2.47
CA ASP A 82 13.14 8.47 -2.18
C ASP A 82 13.72 7.17 -2.78
N ARG A 83 13.25 6.85 -4.00
CA ARG A 83 13.64 5.67 -4.80
C ARG A 83 13.33 4.32 -4.13
N GLY A 84 12.41 4.32 -3.16
CA GLY A 84 11.96 3.18 -2.36
C GLY A 84 12.38 3.22 -0.88
N GLU A 85 13.26 4.15 -0.46
CA GLU A 85 13.74 4.17 0.92
C GLU A 85 12.64 4.54 1.92
N PHE A 86 11.84 5.58 1.64
CA PHE A 86 10.77 6.04 2.54
C PHE A 86 9.77 4.93 2.90
N VAL A 87 9.26 4.18 1.92
CA VAL A 87 8.36 3.03 2.18
C VAL A 87 9.09 1.88 2.89
N GLY A 88 10.40 1.74 2.72
CA GLY A 88 11.22 0.78 3.46
C GLY A 88 11.35 1.14 4.94
N GLU A 89 11.70 2.39 5.26
CA GLU A 89 11.81 2.90 6.62
C GLU A 89 10.46 2.81 7.36
N LEU A 90 9.35 3.09 6.66
CA LEU A 90 7.99 2.93 7.20
C LEU A 90 7.59 1.46 7.41
N VAL A 91 8.00 0.55 6.51
CA VAL A 91 7.84 -0.91 6.71
C VAL A 91 8.61 -1.38 7.94
N GLN A 92 9.86 -0.94 8.08
CA GLN A 92 10.72 -1.27 9.21
C GLN A 92 10.16 -0.74 10.53
N PHE A 93 9.82 0.55 10.60
CA PHE A 93 9.20 1.18 11.77
C PHE A 93 7.92 0.46 12.20
N CYS A 94 7.04 0.14 11.24
CA CYS A 94 5.80 -0.58 11.54
C CYS A 94 6.03 -2.01 12.05
N LYS A 95 7.14 -2.66 11.70
CA LYS A 95 7.42 -4.03 12.15
C LYS A 95 8.21 -4.08 13.46
N GLN A 96 9.12 -3.13 13.69
CA GLN A 96 10.01 -3.11 14.86
C GLN A 96 9.46 -2.24 16.00
N GLU A 97 9.06 -1.00 15.72
CA GLU A 97 8.68 -0.02 16.76
C GLU A 97 7.19 -0.07 17.12
N LEU A 98 6.34 -0.47 16.16
CA LEU A 98 4.90 -0.69 16.38
C LEU A 98 4.51 -2.17 16.54
N GLU A 99 5.47 -3.09 16.44
CA GLU A 99 5.30 -4.55 16.57
C GLU A 99 4.13 -5.16 15.76
N LEU A 100 3.79 -4.59 14.59
CA LEU A 100 2.55 -4.96 13.90
C LEU A 100 2.57 -6.42 13.39
N PRO A 101 1.51 -7.22 13.68
CA PRO A 101 1.38 -8.58 13.16
C PRO A 101 1.51 -8.67 11.65
N SER A 102 1.05 -7.68 10.87
CA SER A 102 1.19 -7.67 9.41
C SER A 102 1.50 -6.30 8.81
N VAL A 103 2.57 -6.24 8.03
CA VAL A 103 2.99 -5.11 7.18
C VAL A 103 3.01 -5.57 5.73
N SER A 104 2.32 -4.87 4.84
CA SER A 104 2.32 -5.20 3.41
C SER A 104 2.47 -3.98 2.50
N ILE A 105 2.92 -4.23 1.27
CA ILE A 105 2.93 -3.25 0.17
C ILE A 105 2.09 -3.81 -0.99
N VAL A 106 1.46 -2.92 -1.75
CA VAL A 106 1.03 -3.22 -3.12
C VAL A 106 1.62 -2.22 -4.10
N SER A 107 2.15 -2.73 -5.22
CA SER A 107 2.96 -1.99 -6.20
C SER A 107 2.67 -2.50 -7.63
N ASN A 108 3.06 -1.74 -8.66
CA ASN A 108 3.19 -2.21 -10.05
C ASN A 108 4.47 -3.05 -10.27
N GLY A 109 5.40 -3.04 -9.31
CA GLY A 109 6.64 -3.81 -9.29
C GLY A 109 7.79 -3.25 -10.13
N SER A 110 7.60 -2.15 -10.88
CA SER A 110 8.55 -1.74 -11.92
C SER A 110 9.84 -1.10 -11.39
N LEU A 111 9.75 -0.43 -10.22
CA LEU A 111 10.83 0.31 -9.58
C LEU A 111 11.57 -0.50 -8.51
N ILE A 112 10.97 -1.61 -8.06
CA ILE A 112 11.52 -2.47 -7.01
C ILE A 112 12.88 -3.04 -7.42
N ARG A 113 13.87 -2.93 -6.54
CA ARG A 113 15.23 -3.47 -6.72
C ARG A 113 15.52 -4.54 -5.66
N LYS A 114 16.36 -5.52 -6.00
CA LYS A 114 16.81 -6.56 -5.06
C LYS A 114 17.45 -5.99 -3.78
N GLN A 115 18.14 -4.85 -3.89
CA GLN A 115 18.70 -4.11 -2.76
C GLN A 115 17.64 -3.69 -1.71
N TRP A 116 16.41 -3.41 -2.13
CA TRP A 116 15.33 -3.08 -1.20
C TRP A 116 14.91 -4.32 -0.38
N PHE A 117 14.79 -5.48 -1.01
CA PHE A 117 14.57 -6.75 -0.29
C PHE A 117 15.73 -7.07 0.65
N GLN A 118 16.98 -6.78 0.27
CA GLN A 118 18.16 -6.98 1.10
C GLN A 118 18.20 -6.07 2.35
N LYS A 119 17.54 -4.90 2.32
CA LYS A 119 17.48 -3.96 3.46
C LYS A 119 16.19 -4.07 4.28
N TYR A 120 15.05 -4.38 3.64
CA TYR A 120 13.71 -4.27 4.24
C TYR A 120 12.85 -5.55 4.13
N GLY A 121 13.32 -6.58 3.40
CA GLY A 121 12.54 -7.79 3.14
C GLY A 121 12.26 -8.61 4.41
N GLU A 122 13.11 -8.53 5.44
CA GLU A 122 12.86 -9.19 6.72
C GLU A 122 11.60 -8.65 7.41
N TYR A 123 11.33 -7.34 7.31
CA TYR A 123 10.21 -6.66 7.96
C TYR A 123 8.88 -6.80 7.21
N LEU A 124 8.92 -6.99 5.89
CA LEU A 124 7.72 -7.08 5.05
C LEU A 124 7.07 -8.47 5.13
N ASP A 125 5.80 -8.55 5.51
CA ASP A 125 5.05 -9.81 5.49
C ASP A 125 4.60 -10.17 4.06
N ILE A 126 3.91 -9.24 3.38
CA ILE A 126 3.29 -9.49 2.07
C ILE A 126 3.70 -8.42 1.06
N LEU A 127 4.22 -8.85 -0.10
CA LEU A 127 4.29 -8.01 -1.29
C LEU A 127 3.21 -8.47 -2.29
N ALA A 128 2.26 -7.58 -2.58
CA ALA A 128 1.36 -7.78 -3.71
C ALA A 128 1.87 -7.03 -4.94
N ILE A 129 1.91 -7.71 -6.08
CA ILE A 129 2.13 -7.07 -7.38
C ILE A 129 0.81 -6.99 -8.12
N SER A 130 0.54 -5.84 -8.72
CA SER A 130 -0.65 -5.61 -9.54
C SER A 130 -0.36 -6.01 -10.97
N CYS A 131 -0.95 -7.12 -11.42
CA CYS A 131 -0.82 -7.70 -12.75
C CYS A 131 -2.21 -8.04 -13.25
N ASP A 132 -2.64 -7.37 -14.33
CA ASP A 132 -4.01 -7.51 -14.84
C ASP A 132 -4.10 -8.43 -16.06
N SER A 133 -2.99 -8.75 -16.72
CA SER A 133 -2.95 -9.71 -17.83
C SER A 133 -1.58 -10.39 -17.91
N PHE A 134 -1.55 -11.62 -18.42
CA PHE A 134 -0.33 -12.32 -18.82
C PHE A 134 0.01 -12.15 -20.30
N ASP A 135 -0.84 -11.45 -21.07
CA ASP A 135 -0.55 -10.95 -22.41
C ASP A 135 0.04 -9.51 -22.31
N GLU A 136 1.20 -9.30 -22.92
CA GLU A 136 1.90 -8.01 -22.87
C GLU A 136 1.24 -6.92 -23.75
N ASP A 137 0.53 -7.29 -24.83
CA ASP A 137 -0.20 -6.34 -25.67
C ASP A 137 -1.53 -5.96 -25.02
N VAL A 138 -2.19 -6.88 -24.31
CA VAL A 138 -3.30 -6.54 -23.39
C VAL A 138 -2.80 -5.62 -22.26
N ASN A 139 -1.62 -5.89 -21.69
CA ASN A 139 -0.97 -4.96 -20.75
C ASN A 139 -0.58 -3.61 -21.41
N VAL A 140 -0.39 -3.51 -22.73
CA VAL A 140 -0.25 -2.21 -23.42
C VAL A 140 -1.59 -1.48 -23.47
N LEU A 141 -2.65 -2.14 -23.91
CA LEU A 141 -4.01 -1.56 -24.00
C LEU A 141 -4.53 -1.08 -22.64
N ILE A 142 -4.21 -1.82 -21.58
CA ILE A 142 -4.56 -1.51 -20.19
C ILE A 142 -3.71 -0.39 -19.59
N GLY A 143 -2.52 -0.10 -20.13
CA GLY A 143 -1.57 0.83 -19.53
C GLY A 143 -0.75 0.23 -18.38
N ARG A 144 -0.45 -1.08 -18.43
CA ARG A 144 0.39 -1.83 -17.46
C ARG A 144 1.88 -1.90 -17.81
N ARG A 145 2.23 -1.79 -19.09
CA ARG A 145 3.63 -1.77 -19.55
C ARG A 145 4.38 -0.58 -18.95
N GLN A 146 5.71 -0.68 -18.76
CA GLN A 146 6.54 0.48 -18.40
C GLN A 146 7.77 0.63 -19.29
N GLY A 147 7.68 1.55 -20.26
CA GLY A 147 8.68 1.75 -21.29
C GLY A 147 8.93 0.45 -22.09
N LYS A 148 10.19 0.01 -22.15
CA LYS A 148 10.57 -1.25 -22.82
C LYS A 148 10.54 -2.48 -21.90
N LYS A 149 10.21 -2.35 -20.61
CA LYS A 149 10.14 -3.50 -19.69
C LYS A 149 8.89 -4.34 -19.99
N ASN A 150 9.08 -5.65 -20.06
CA ASN A 150 8.02 -6.65 -20.01
C ASN A 150 7.47 -6.74 -18.57
N HIS A 151 6.14 -6.71 -18.38
CA HIS A 151 5.52 -6.75 -17.06
C HIS A 151 5.56 -8.17 -16.46
N VAL A 152 5.24 -9.20 -17.26
CA VAL A 152 5.24 -10.62 -16.83
C VAL A 152 6.65 -11.10 -16.43
N GLU A 153 7.69 -10.77 -17.21
CA GLU A 153 9.09 -11.05 -16.82
C GLU A 153 9.45 -10.41 -15.47
N ASN A 154 8.99 -9.18 -15.25
CA ASN A 154 9.21 -8.45 -14.00
C ASN A 154 8.47 -9.12 -12.82
N LEU A 155 7.26 -9.62 -13.05
CA LEU A 155 6.45 -10.37 -12.08
C LEU A 155 7.14 -11.66 -11.62
N HIS A 156 7.64 -12.48 -12.55
CA HIS A 156 8.37 -13.71 -12.21
C HIS A 156 9.65 -13.43 -11.40
N LYS A 157 10.42 -12.40 -11.79
CA LYS A 157 11.60 -11.94 -11.03
C LYS A 157 11.24 -11.49 -9.61
N LEU A 158 10.10 -10.81 -9.43
CA LEU A 158 9.64 -10.40 -8.09
C LEU A 158 9.14 -11.59 -7.26
N ARG A 159 8.49 -12.59 -7.86
CA ARG A 159 8.18 -13.87 -7.20
C ARG A 159 9.44 -14.58 -6.72
N GLN A 160 10.51 -14.58 -7.52
CA GLN A 160 11.80 -15.14 -7.14
C GLN A 160 12.40 -14.41 -5.93
N TRP A 161 12.41 -13.07 -5.91
CA TRP A 161 12.92 -12.31 -4.76
C TRP A 161 12.05 -12.49 -3.50
N CYS A 162 10.73 -12.58 -3.64
CA CYS A 162 9.85 -12.91 -2.51
C CYS A 162 10.19 -14.29 -1.91
N ARG A 163 10.55 -15.27 -2.75
CA ARG A 163 11.03 -16.59 -2.30
C ARG A 163 12.41 -16.52 -1.63
N GLU A 164 13.32 -15.71 -2.18
CA GLU A 164 14.70 -15.55 -1.67
C GLU A 164 14.77 -14.85 -0.31
N TYR A 165 13.88 -13.87 -0.07
CA TYR A 165 13.88 -13.03 1.13
C TYR A 165 12.73 -13.34 2.10
N ALA A 166 12.09 -14.50 1.96
CA ALA A 166 10.96 -14.95 2.79
C ALA A 166 9.89 -13.85 2.97
N VAL A 167 9.33 -13.38 1.85
CA VAL A 167 8.18 -12.47 1.78
C VAL A 167 7.03 -13.22 1.11
N ALA A 168 5.82 -13.11 1.66
CA ALA A 168 4.65 -13.72 1.05
C ALA A 168 4.28 -13.00 -0.25
N PHE A 169 4.22 -13.73 -1.36
CA PHE A 169 3.88 -13.17 -2.66
C PHE A 169 2.37 -13.20 -2.91
N LYS A 170 1.81 -12.07 -3.35
CA LYS A 170 0.39 -11.88 -3.63
C LYS A 170 0.20 -11.26 -5.02
N ILE A 171 -0.91 -11.55 -5.68
CA ILE A 171 -1.29 -10.91 -6.94
C ILE A 171 -2.59 -10.10 -6.73
N ASN A 172 -2.65 -8.93 -7.35
CA ASN A 172 -3.85 -8.12 -7.52
C ASN A 172 -4.16 -8.05 -9.03
N SER A 173 -5.41 -8.30 -9.44
CA SER A 173 -5.84 -8.19 -10.84
C SER A 173 -7.19 -7.49 -10.95
N VAL A 174 -7.29 -6.47 -11.80
CA VAL A 174 -8.52 -5.74 -12.12
C VAL A 174 -9.11 -6.28 -13.43
N ILE A 175 -10.24 -6.97 -13.32
CA ILE A 175 -10.93 -7.58 -14.46
C ILE A 175 -11.82 -6.52 -15.11
N ASN A 176 -11.62 -6.38 -16.42
CA ASN A 176 -12.05 -5.26 -17.24
C ASN A 176 -12.27 -5.72 -18.69
N ARG A 177 -12.74 -4.81 -19.54
CA ARG A 177 -13.14 -5.09 -20.93
C ARG A 177 -12.08 -5.81 -21.79
N PHE A 178 -10.78 -5.68 -21.47
CA PHE A 178 -9.68 -6.24 -22.26
C PHE A 178 -9.16 -7.61 -21.78
N ASN A 179 -9.42 -8.02 -20.53
CA ASN A 179 -8.92 -9.28 -19.95
C ASN A 179 -10.05 -10.21 -19.44
N VAL A 180 -11.32 -9.82 -19.53
CA VAL A 180 -12.44 -10.62 -18.98
C VAL A 180 -12.63 -11.99 -19.64
N GLU A 181 -12.13 -12.19 -20.86
CA GLU A 181 -12.11 -13.49 -21.54
C GLU A 181 -10.76 -14.24 -21.42
N GLU A 182 -9.78 -13.69 -20.69
CA GLU A 182 -8.46 -14.32 -20.50
C GLU A 182 -8.55 -15.55 -19.58
N ASP A 183 -7.72 -16.57 -19.85
CA ASP A 183 -7.44 -17.67 -18.93
C ASP A 183 -6.04 -17.50 -18.33
N MET A 184 -6.02 -17.32 -17.01
CA MET A 184 -4.84 -17.09 -16.17
C MET A 184 -4.51 -18.30 -15.28
N ASN A 185 -5.24 -19.43 -15.41
CA ASN A 185 -5.16 -20.56 -14.49
C ASN A 185 -3.71 -21.06 -14.30
N GLU A 186 -3.01 -21.36 -15.38
CA GLU A 186 -1.69 -21.98 -15.32
C GLU A 186 -0.62 -20.98 -14.88
N GLN A 187 -0.76 -19.70 -15.25
CA GLN A 187 0.15 -18.62 -14.89
C GLN A 187 0.05 -18.29 -13.39
N ILE A 188 -1.16 -18.23 -12.83
CA ILE A 188 -1.37 -18.04 -11.39
C ILE A 188 -0.92 -19.28 -10.60
N LYS A 189 -1.22 -20.50 -11.06
CA LYS A 189 -0.72 -21.75 -10.44
C LYS A 189 0.81 -21.80 -10.43
N ALA A 190 1.47 -21.49 -11.54
CA ALA A 190 2.93 -21.49 -11.66
C ALA A 190 3.61 -20.40 -10.81
N LEU A 191 2.95 -19.26 -10.61
CA LEU A 191 3.42 -18.22 -9.68
C LEU A 191 3.15 -18.54 -8.21
N ASN A 192 2.21 -19.45 -7.91
CA ASN A 192 1.82 -19.88 -6.57
C ASN A 192 1.81 -18.72 -5.53
N PRO A 193 0.92 -17.72 -5.67
CA PRO A 193 0.75 -16.65 -4.70
C PRO A 193 -0.11 -17.09 -3.51
N VAL A 194 0.19 -16.60 -2.30
CA VAL A 194 -0.59 -16.91 -1.09
C VAL A 194 -2.03 -16.38 -1.14
N ARG A 195 -2.29 -15.43 -2.05
CA ARG A 195 -3.59 -14.80 -2.29
C ARG A 195 -3.58 -14.18 -3.68
N TRP A 196 -4.65 -14.38 -4.44
CA TRP A 196 -4.93 -13.65 -5.67
C TRP A 196 -6.22 -12.85 -5.47
N LYS A 197 -6.10 -11.52 -5.40
CA LYS A 197 -7.27 -10.63 -5.30
C LYS A 197 -7.74 -10.29 -6.71
N VAL A 198 -8.94 -10.73 -7.04
CA VAL A 198 -9.61 -10.52 -8.32
C VAL A 198 -10.68 -9.46 -8.10
N PHE A 199 -10.46 -8.27 -8.65
CA PHE A 199 -11.36 -7.11 -8.52
C PHE A 199 -12.15 -6.92 -9.80
N GLN A 200 -13.42 -6.53 -9.70
CA GLN A 200 -14.16 -6.00 -10.85
C GLN A 200 -13.68 -4.56 -11.16
N CYS A 201 -13.81 -4.09 -12.39
CA CYS A 201 -13.54 -2.68 -12.70
C CYS A 201 -14.56 -1.75 -12.01
N LEU A 202 -14.07 -0.83 -11.17
CA LEU A 202 -14.89 0.10 -10.37
C LEU A 202 -14.74 1.55 -10.87
N LEU A 203 -15.86 2.22 -11.12
CA LEU A 203 -15.93 3.66 -11.32
C LEU A 203 -15.98 4.40 -9.98
N ILE A 204 -15.25 5.51 -9.90
CA ILE A 204 -15.13 6.41 -8.76
C ILE A 204 -15.11 7.85 -9.31
N GLU A 205 -16.14 8.62 -8.96
CA GLU A 205 -16.37 9.96 -9.49
C GLU A 205 -15.32 10.97 -8.99
N GLY A 206 -14.78 11.77 -9.91
CA GLY A 206 -13.69 12.71 -9.67
C GLY A 206 -12.30 12.07 -9.57
N GLU A 207 -12.18 10.77 -9.84
CA GLU A 207 -10.92 10.02 -9.79
C GLU A 207 -10.67 9.25 -11.10
N ASN A 208 -11.65 8.46 -11.57
CA ASN A 208 -11.61 7.76 -12.86
C ASN A 208 -12.94 7.79 -13.64
N SER A 209 -13.85 8.69 -13.28
CA SER A 209 -15.15 8.90 -13.93
C SER A 209 -15.67 10.31 -13.65
N GLY A 210 -16.40 10.91 -14.60
CA GLY A 210 -16.93 12.28 -14.52
C GLY A 210 -15.94 13.38 -14.94
N GLU A 211 -16.46 14.61 -15.11
CA GLU A 211 -15.74 15.73 -15.76
C GLU A 211 -14.45 16.17 -15.05
N ASP A 212 -14.41 16.09 -13.72
CA ASP A 212 -13.23 16.44 -12.89
C ASP A 212 -12.13 15.35 -12.87
N ALA A 213 -12.35 14.18 -13.47
CA ALA A 213 -11.47 13.03 -13.29
C ALA A 213 -10.20 13.08 -14.15
N LEU A 214 -9.10 12.54 -13.59
CA LEU A 214 -7.82 12.42 -14.30
C LEU A 214 -7.75 11.23 -15.28
N ARG A 215 -8.79 10.37 -15.32
CA ARG A 215 -8.86 9.13 -16.11
C ARG A 215 -10.31 8.85 -16.52
N GLU A 216 -10.49 8.15 -17.63
CA GLU A 216 -11.78 7.63 -18.13
C GLU A 216 -11.79 6.10 -17.98
N ALA A 217 -12.43 5.58 -16.94
CA ALA A 217 -12.53 4.13 -16.70
C ALA A 217 -13.77 3.48 -17.35
N GLU A 218 -14.71 4.26 -17.87
CA GLU A 218 -15.99 3.79 -18.43
C GLU A 218 -15.79 2.72 -19.52
N LYS A 219 -14.79 2.89 -20.39
CA LYS A 219 -14.42 1.94 -21.46
C LYS A 219 -13.85 0.60 -20.95
N PHE A 220 -13.44 0.53 -19.69
CA PHE A 220 -12.92 -0.67 -19.03
C PHE A 220 -14.01 -1.47 -18.31
N VAL A 221 -15.20 -0.90 -18.09
CA VAL A 221 -16.27 -1.51 -17.28
C VAL A 221 -16.83 -2.78 -17.94
N ILE A 222 -17.09 -3.77 -17.08
CA ILE A 222 -17.74 -5.05 -17.36
C ILE A 222 -18.98 -5.21 -16.48
N SER A 223 -19.95 -6.04 -16.89
CA SER A 223 -21.12 -6.32 -16.07
C SER A 223 -20.79 -7.25 -14.88
N ASP A 224 -21.76 -7.48 -13.99
CA ASP A 224 -21.62 -8.46 -12.90
C ASP A 224 -21.55 -9.89 -13.50
N GLU A 225 -22.31 -10.19 -14.57
CA GLU A 225 -22.27 -11.48 -15.27
C GLU A 225 -20.97 -11.70 -16.04
N ASP A 226 -20.43 -10.67 -16.70
CA ASP A 226 -19.09 -10.71 -17.32
C ASP A 226 -18.02 -11.06 -16.27
N PHE A 227 -18.12 -10.49 -15.06
CA PHE A 227 -17.21 -10.76 -13.95
C PHE A 227 -17.38 -12.19 -13.40
N ASP A 228 -18.61 -12.65 -13.15
CA ASP A 228 -18.86 -14.00 -12.65
C ASP A 228 -18.43 -15.09 -13.66
N ARG A 229 -18.54 -14.84 -14.99
CA ARG A 229 -17.95 -15.73 -16.01
C ARG A 229 -16.42 -15.85 -15.91
N PHE A 230 -15.72 -14.76 -15.56
CA PHE A 230 -14.28 -14.82 -15.25
C PHE A 230 -14.00 -15.61 -13.97
N LEU A 231 -14.85 -15.49 -12.94
CA LEU A 231 -14.70 -16.26 -11.70
C LEU A 231 -14.88 -17.77 -11.93
N ASP A 232 -15.91 -18.18 -12.67
CA ASP A 232 -16.18 -19.59 -13.00
C ASP A 232 -15.05 -20.24 -13.82
N ARG A 233 -14.39 -19.47 -14.71
CA ARG A 233 -13.21 -19.91 -15.46
C ARG A 233 -12.02 -20.25 -14.55
N HIS A 234 -11.93 -19.62 -13.38
CA HIS A 234 -10.79 -19.71 -12.46
C HIS A 234 -11.13 -20.34 -11.09
N LYS A 235 -12.32 -20.94 -10.94
CA LYS A 235 -12.83 -21.51 -9.68
C LYS A 235 -11.89 -22.52 -8.99
N ASP A 236 -11.03 -23.19 -9.76
CA ASP A 236 -10.09 -24.20 -9.28
C ASP A 236 -8.78 -23.59 -8.73
N VAL A 237 -8.61 -22.26 -8.84
CA VAL A 237 -7.49 -21.52 -8.26
C VAL A 237 -7.78 -21.20 -6.78
N SER A 238 -7.34 -22.09 -5.88
CA SER A 238 -7.67 -22.06 -4.44
C SER A 238 -7.29 -20.78 -3.68
N CYS A 239 -6.38 -19.96 -4.19
CA CYS A 239 -5.98 -18.68 -3.58
C CYS A 239 -6.77 -17.46 -4.09
N LEU A 240 -7.70 -17.64 -5.04
CA LEU A 240 -8.57 -16.61 -5.61
C LEU A 240 -9.54 -16.05 -4.56
N VAL A 241 -9.61 -14.72 -4.45
CA VAL A 241 -10.57 -14.03 -3.57
C VAL A 241 -11.28 -12.91 -4.34
N PRO A 242 -12.57 -13.09 -4.70
CA PRO A 242 -13.28 -12.20 -5.61
C PRO A 242 -13.95 -11.01 -4.91
N GLU A 243 -13.62 -9.79 -5.36
CA GLU A 243 -14.18 -8.52 -4.91
C GLU A 243 -14.88 -7.80 -6.08
N SER A 244 -16.19 -8.04 -6.23
CA SER A 244 -17.06 -7.24 -7.10
C SER A 244 -17.26 -5.82 -6.55
N ASN A 245 -17.80 -4.91 -7.37
CA ASN A 245 -18.03 -3.51 -7.04
C ASN A 245 -18.86 -3.33 -5.75
N GLN A 246 -19.83 -4.20 -5.52
CA GLN A 246 -20.65 -4.24 -4.29
C GLN A 246 -19.83 -4.62 -3.04
N LYS A 247 -18.79 -5.45 -3.18
CA LYS A 247 -17.92 -5.88 -2.07
C LYS A 247 -16.83 -4.85 -1.77
N MET A 248 -16.35 -4.11 -2.76
CA MET A 248 -15.21 -3.19 -2.61
C MET A 248 -15.56 -1.88 -1.92
N ARG A 249 -16.63 -1.20 -2.36
CA ARG A 249 -16.81 0.26 -2.20
C ARG A 249 -16.48 0.78 -0.79
N ASP A 250 -17.13 0.23 0.23
CA ASP A 250 -17.12 0.76 1.60
C ASP A 250 -16.36 -0.13 2.60
N SER A 251 -15.76 -1.22 2.13
CA SER A 251 -15.23 -2.29 2.98
C SER A 251 -13.74 -2.16 3.30
N TYR A 252 -13.17 -0.97 3.12
CA TYR A 252 -11.78 -0.62 3.40
C TYR A 252 -11.74 0.63 4.28
N LEU A 253 -10.94 0.61 5.35
CA LEU A 253 -10.41 1.84 5.91
C LEU A 253 -9.27 2.31 4.99
N ILE A 254 -9.35 3.58 4.58
CA ILE A 254 -8.47 4.19 3.60
C ILE A 254 -7.99 5.51 4.19
N LEU A 255 -6.68 5.68 4.38
CA LEU A 255 -6.07 6.99 4.58
C LEU A 255 -5.48 7.51 3.25
N ASP A 256 -5.44 8.83 3.12
CA ASP A 256 -4.80 9.54 2.01
C ASP A 256 -3.42 10.11 2.39
N GLU A 257 -2.79 10.83 1.46
CA GLU A 257 -1.48 11.46 1.67
C GLU A 257 -1.45 12.52 2.80
N TYR A 258 -2.62 13.00 3.25
CA TYR A 258 -2.78 13.93 4.36
C TYR A 258 -3.27 13.25 5.66
N MET A 259 -3.25 11.91 5.70
CA MET A 259 -3.72 11.10 6.84
C MET A 259 -5.20 11.38 7.19
N ARG A 260 -6.03 11.59 6.16
CA ARG A 260 -7.50 11.75 6.26
C ARG A 260 -8.17 10.45 5.82
N PHE A 261 -9.25 10.04 6.49
CA PHE A 261 -10.04 8.90 6.03
C PHE A 261 -10.83 9.27 4.78
N LEU A 262 -10.85 8.40 3.77
CA LEU A 262 -11.65 8.57 2.56
C LEU A 262 -12.94 7.75 2.63
N ASN A 263 -14.08 8.44 2.75
CA ASN A 263 -15.41 7.85 2.57
C ASN A 263 -15.68 7.60 1.08
N CYS A 264 -16.18 6.40 0.76
CA CYS A 264 -16.46 5.94 -0.61
C CYS A 264 -17.96 5.73 -0.91
N ARG A 265 -18.85 5.89 0.09
CA ARG A 265 -20.27 5.48 0.02
C ARG A 265 -21.04 6.13 -1.13
N ASN A 266 -20.71 7.39 -1.41
CA ASN A 266 -21.33 8.23 -2.43
C ASN A 266 -20.72 8.04 -3.83
N GLY A 267 -19.79 7.08 -4.02
CA GLY A 267 -19.08 6.87 -5.28
C GLY A 267 -17.91 7.84 -5.55
N ARG A 268 -17.78 8.91 -4.76
CA ARG A 268 -16.61 9.80 -4.68
C ARG A 268 -15.68 9.39 -3.53
N LYS A 269 -14.50 10.00 -3.43
CA LYS A 269 -13.60 9.86 -2.27
C LYS A 269 -13.60 11.15 -1.43
N GLU A 270 -14.45 11.15 -0.40
CA GLU A 270 -14.69 12.30 0.47
C GLU A 270 -13.75 12.24 1.69
N PRO A 271 -12.83 13.19 1.89
CA PRO A 271 -11.88 13.15 3.00
C PRO A 271 -12.47 13.67 4.33
N SER A 272 -12.14 12.99 5.43
CA SER A 272 -12.31 13.51 6.79
C SER A 272 -11.32 14.66 7.09
N LYS A 273 -11.34 15.20 8.31
CA LYS A 273 -10.18 15.93 8.87
C LYS A 273 -9.00 14.97 9.06
N SER A 274 -7.76 15.48 9.13
CA SER A 274 -6.61 14.61 9.38
C SER A 274 -6.66 14.05 10.80
N ILE A 275 -6.24 12.80 10.96
CA ILE A 275 -6.03 12.20 12.28
C ILE A 275 -4.91 12.89 13.06
N LEU A 276 -4.03 13.63 12.38
CA LEU A 276 -3.03 14.50 12.99
C LEU A 276 -3.65 15.76 13.61
N ASP A 277 -4.80 16.23 13.07
CA ASP A 277 -5.50 17.43 13.56
C ASP A 277 -6.50 17.12 14.69
N VAL A 278 -7.22 15.99 14.58
CA VAL A 278 -8.38 15.68 15.45
C VAL A 278 -8.30 14.32 16.16
N GLY A 279 -7.24 13.56 15.96
CA GLY A 279 -7.13 12.19 16.45
C GLY A 279 -8.01 11.19 15.68
N VAL A 280 -7.66 9.91 15.78
CA VAL A 280 -8.28 8.88 14.94
C VAL A 280 -9.75 8.63 15.28
N GLU A 281 -10.11 8.64 16.58
CA GLU A 281 -11.49 8.39 17.04
C GLU A 281 -12.50 9.46 16.58
N ALA A 282 -12.05 10.70 16.32
CA ALA A 282 -12.89 11.74 15.74
C ALA A 282 -13.03 11.57 14.22
N ALA A 283 -11.92 11.30 13.52
CA ALA A 283 -11.89 11.21 12.06
C ALA A 283 -12.58 9.93 11.52
N ILE A 284 -12.39 8.78 12.19
CA ILE A 284 -12.88 7.47 11.70
C ILE A 284 -14.41 7.41 11.62
N LYS A 285 -15.12 8.22 12.41
CA LYS A 285 -16.57 8.39 12.36
C LYS A 285 -17.06 8.93 10.99
N PHE A 286 -16.17 9.53 10.21
CA PHE A 286 -16.43 10.03 8.86
C PHE A 286 -15.81 9.14 7.76
N SER A 287 -15.22 7.99 8.10
CA SER A 287 -14.59 7.08 7.13
C SER A 287 -15.57 6.33 6.21
N GLY A 288 -16.85 6.30 6.57
CA GLY A 288 -17.88 5.56 5.83
C GLY A 288 -17.75 4.03 5.86
N PHE A 289 -16.83 3.48 6.64
CA PHE A 289 -16.49 2.05 6.65
C PHE A 289 -17.66 1.09 6.97
N ASP A 290 -17.74 -0.02 6.22
CA ASP A 290 -18.59 -1.17 6.51
C ASP A 290 -17.74 -2.38 6.98
N GLU A 291 -17.65 -2.53 8.29
CA GLU A 291 -16.98 -3.66 8.95
C GLU A 291 -17.61 -5.02 8.58
N LYS A 292 -18.94 -5.08 8.39
CA LYS A 292 -19.63 -6.33 8.03
C LYS A 292 -19.25 -6.76 6.62
N MET A 293 -19.12 -5.82 5.69
CA MET A 293 -18.62 -6.10 4.34
C MET A 293 -17.12 -6.46 4.36
N PHE A 294 -16.30 -5.78 5.18
CA PHE A 294 -14.89 -6.13 5.38
C PHE A 294 -14.70 -7.58 5.85
N LEU A 295 -15.49 -8.03 6.83
CA LEU A 295 -15.48 -9.43 7.27
C LEU A 295 -16.01 -10.36 6.16
N LYS A 296 -17.14 -10.02 5.52
CA LYS A 296 -17.77 -10.82 4.44
C LYS A 296 -16.87 -11.06 3.23
N ARG A 297 -15.95 -10.14 2.88
CA ARG A 297 -14.98 -10.31 1.78
C ARG A 297 -13.67 -11.00 2.17
N GLY A 298 -13.57 -11.54 3.39
CA GLY A 298 -12.33 -12.14 3.91
C GLY A 298 -11.22 -11.12 4.12
N GLY A 299 -11.57 -9.98 4.73
CA GLY A 299 -10.64 -8.92 5.14
C GLY A 299 -9.71 -9.34 6.29
N LYS A 300 -10.21 -10.13 7.25
CA LYS A 300 -9.40 -10.85 8.24
C LYS A 300 -9.06 -12.25 7.72
N TYR A 301 -7.77 -12.58 7.69
CA TYR A 301 -7.19 -13.84 7.20
C TYR A 301 -5.77 -13.97 7.80
N VAL A 302 -5.12 -15.13 7.64
CA VAL A 302 -3.71 -15.31 8.03
C VAL A 302 -2.85 -14.34 7.23
N TRP A 303 -2.32 -13.30 7.87
CA TRP A 303 -1.68 -12.15 7.22
C TRP A 303 -0.25 -11.87 7.67
N SER A 304 0.23 -12.54 8.73
CA SER A 304 1.63 -12.48 9.14
C SER A 304 2.40 -13.56 8.40
N LYS A 305 3.60 -13.26 7.91
CA LYS A 305 4.39 -14.28 7.20
C LYS A 305 4.91 -15.39 8.11
N ALA A 306 4.99 -15.15 9.42
CA ALA A 306 5.34 -16.16 10.41
C ALA A 306 4.25 -17.25 10.57
N ASP A 307 2.99 -16.89 10.38
CA ASP A 307 1.84 -17.79 10.43
C ASP A 307 1.55 -18.48 9.08
N MET A 308 2.20 -18.02 8.00
CA MET A 308 2.03 -18.57 6.66
C MET A 308 2.96 -19.76 6.42
N LYS A 309 2.40 -20.81 5.83
CA LYS A 309 3.19 -21.83 5.15
C LYS A 309 3.79 -21.26 3.86
N LEU A 310 4.98 -20.65 3.98
CA LEU A 310 5.81 -20.26 2.84
C LEU A 310 6.60 -21.46 2.29
N ASP A 311 5.90 -22.58 2.11
CA ASP A 311 6.39 -23.77 1.41
C ASP A 311 6.54 -23.41 -0.09
N TRP A 312 7.73 -23.61 -0.67
CA TRP A 312 8.25 -22.83 -1.82
C TRP A 312 8.45 -23.57 -3.16
#